data_AF-A0AAD4LJQ4-F1
#
_entry.id   AF-A0AAD4LJQ4-F1
#
_cell.length_a   1.000
_cell.length_b   1.000
_cell.length_c   1.000
_cell.angle_alpha   90.00
_cell.angle_beta   90.00
_cell.angle_gamma   90.00
#
_symmetry.space_group_name_H-M   'P 1'
#
loop_
_entity.id
_entity.type
_entity.pdbx_description
1 polymer ?
#
loop_
_entity_poly.entity_id
_entity_poly.type
_entity_poly.pdbx_seq_one_letter_code
_entity_poly.pdbx_strand_id
1 'polypeptide(L)'
;MDASDDAINEYELQDIQKFPREMLYWVYNTLVPEEHQLPLSFWLQYDEEQQTTGLRASLLLWIHSKYQDIPREFQLTATIATMSGKDSLVGVDVGTGAGKTLCMVLPCLLAPDTMAIVFLPLKWLQAVQVLTFSRYQIKAVAINKDTLNDPNLWKCHEPRNLGRDSGI
;
A
#
# COMPACT_ATOMS: atom_id res chain seq x y z
N MET A 1 -5.24 -10.44 27.35
CA MET A 1 -4.11 -11.21 26.80
C MET A 1 -4.70 -12.53 26.38
N ASP A 2 -5.21 -12.53 25.15
CA ASP A 2 -5.98 -13.62 24.56
C ASP A 2 -5.06 -14.27 23.53
N ALA A 3 -4.74 -15.55 23.73
CA ALA A 3 -3.75 -16.29 22.94
C ALA A 3 -4.21 -16.60 21.49
N SER A 4 -5.34 -16.02 21.08
CA SER A 4 -5.91 -16.03 19.73
C SER A 4 -5.40 -14.88 18.86
N ASP A 5 -4.98 -13.75 19.46
CA ASP A 5 -4.40 -12.60 18.75
C ASP A 5 -2.96 -12.86 18.30
N ASP A 6 -2.25 -13.76 18.99
CA ASP A 6 -0.84 -14.06 18.72
C ASP A 6 -0.64 -15.01 17.51
N ALA A 7 -1.68 -15.75 17.09
CA ALA A 7 -1.59 -16.71 15.99
C ALA A 7 -1.71 -16.07 14.59
N ILE A 8 -2.24 -14.84 14.49
CA ILE A 8 -2.33 -14.06 13.24
C ILE A 8 -1.11 -13.12 13.11
N ASN A 9 -0.15 -13.20 14.03
CA ASN A 9 0.94 -12.23 14.17
C ASN A 9 2.20 -12.56 13.35
N GLU A 10 2.19 -13.59 12.48
CA GLU A 10 3.41 -14.01 11.79
C GLU A 10 3.20 -14.68 10.42
N TYR A 11 2.08 -14.42 9.73
CA TYR A 11 2.15 -14.45 8.26
C TYR A 11 2.69 -13.10 7.84
N GLU A 12 3.98 -13.06 7.51
CA GLU A 12 4.62 -11.82 7.11
C GLU A 12 3.82 -11.21 5.96
N LEU A 13 3.67 -9.89 5.93
CA LEU A 13 3.05 -9.14 4.82
C LEU A 13 3.56 -9.56 3.42
N GLN A 14 4.75 -10.16 3.37
CA GLN A 14 5.37 -10.76 2.19
C GLN A 14 4.63 -12.00 1.65
N ASP A 15 3.86 -12.70 2.49
CA ASP A 15 3.16 -13.92 2.13
C ASP A 15 1.90 -13.64 1.33
N ILE A 16 1.17 -12.55 1.65
CA ILE A 16 -0.01 -12.13 0.88
C ILE A 16 0.34 -11.79 -0.56
N GLN A 17 1.54 -11.24 -0.79
CA GLN A 17 2.02 -10.99 -2.15
C GLN A 17 2.23 -12.29 -2.94
N LYS A 18 2.50 -13.41 -2.26
CA LYS A 18 2.74 -14.73 -2.86
C LYS A 18 1.48 -15.61 -2.90
N PHE A 19 0.43 -15.25 -2.17
CA PHE A 19 -0.78 -16.07 -2.11
C PHE A 19 -1.43 -16.24 -3.49
N PRO A 20 -1.91 -17.46 -3.80
CA PRO A 20 -2.71 -17.69 -4.99
C PRO A 20 -4.07 -16.99 -4.84
N ARG A 21 -4.71 -16.71 -5.97
CA ARG A 21 -5.95 -15.92 -6.03
C ARG A 21 -7.08 -16.51 -5.17
N GLU A 22 -7.23 -17.83 -5.17
CA GLU A 22 -8.28 -18.52 -4.42
C GLU A 22 -8.12 -18.29 -2.91
N MET A 23 -6.87 -18.27 -2.45
CA MET A 23 -6.53 -17.97 -1.06
C MET A 23 -6.80 -16.50 -0.75
N LEU A 24 -6.48 -15.57 -1.66
CA LEU A 24 -6.79 -14.15 -1.49
C LEU A 24 -8.29 -13.89 -1.35
N TYR A 25 -9.12 -14.53 -2.18
CA TYR A 25 -10.57 -14.45 -2.06
C TYR A 25 -11.05 -14.99 -0.72
N TRP A 26 -10.57 -16.16 -0.31
CA TRP A 26 -10.96 -16.75 0.97
C TRP A 26 -10.58 -15.85 2.15
N VAL A 27 -9.34 -15.35 2.18
CA VAL A 27 -8.86 -14.44 3.23
C VAL A 27 -9.66 -13.14 3.23
N TYR A 28 -9.91 -12.53 2.08
CA TYR A 28 -10.69 -11.31 1.96
C TYR A 28 -12.11 -11.48 2.49
N ASN A 29 -12.81 -12.55 2.10
CA ASN A 29 -14.17 -12.82 2.58
C ASN A 29 -14.23 -13.21 4.07
N THR A 30 -13.12 -13.70 4.64
CA THR A 30 -13.05 -14.14 6.04
C THR A 30 -12.68 -12.99 6.97
N LEU A 31 -11.71 -12.15 6.58
CA LEU A 31 -11.15 -11.10 7.43
C LEU A 31 -11.83 -9.74 7.28
N VAL A 32 -12.36 -9.43 6.10
CA VAL A 32 -12.98 -8.12 5.82
C VAL A 32 -14.49 -8.24 6.08
N PRO A 33 -15.06 -7.44 7.01
CA PRO A 33 -16.49 -7.45 7.28
C PRO A 33 -17.30 -7.16 6.00
N GLU A 34 -18.44 -7.84 5.83
CA GLU A 34 -19.25 -7.78 4.61
C GLU A 34 -19.64 -6.34 4.24
N GLU A 35 -19.89 -5.49 5.24
CA GLU A 35 -20.25 -4.07 5.05
C GLU A 35 -19.11 -3.19 4.51
N HIS A 36 -17.86 -3.66 4.61
CA HIS A 36 -16.67 -2.98 4.06
C HIS A 36 -16.26 -3.54 2.69
N GLN A 37 -16.87 -4.65 2.25
CA GLN A 37 -16.49 -5.29 1.00
C GLN A 37 -17.05 -4.53 -0.21
N LEU A 38 -16.24 -4.44 -1.28
CA LEU A 38 -16.70 -3.95 -2.57
C LEU A 38 -17.70 -4.94 -3.21
N PRO A 39 -18.75 -4.43 -3.90
CA PRO A 39 -19.80 -5.27 -4.47
C PRO A 39 -19.25 -6.17 -5.58
N LEU A 40 -19.88 -7.33 -5.80
CA LEU A 40 -19.47 -8.26 -6.87
C LEU A 40 -19.44 -7.58 -8.25
N SER A 41 -20.36 -6.66 -8.52
CA SER A 41 -20.40 -5.87 -9.77
C SER A 41 -19.12 -5.09 -10.03
N PHE A 42 -18.44 -4.62 -8.98
CA PHE A 42 -17.14 -3.96 -9.12
C PHE A 42 -16.07 -4.93 -9.64
N TRP A 43 -16.09 -6.21 -9.23
CA TRP A 43 -15.05 -7.17 -9.62
C TRP A 43 -15.27 -7.75 -11.02
N LEU A 44 -16.52 -7.85 -11.47
CA LEU A 44 -16.88 -8.43 -12.77
C LEU A 44 -16.33 -7.66 -13.99
N GLN A 45 -15.90 -6.41 -13.81
CA GLN A 45 -15.31 -5.61 -14.88
C GLN A 45 -13.81 -5.86 -15.10
N TYR A 46 -13.17 -6.64 -14.22
CA TYR A 46 -11.73 -6.89 -14.21
C TYR A 46 -11.43 -8.35 -14.55
N ASP A 47 -10.30 -8.58 -15.22
CA ASP A 47 -9.77 -9.94 -15.45
C ASP A 47 -9.17 -10.55 -14.17
N GLU A 48 -8.74 -11.81 -14.25
CA GLU A 48 -8.25 -12.56 -13.09
C GLU A 48 -7.00 -11.93 -12.45
N GLU A 49 -6.10 -11.36 -13.26
CA GLU A 49 -4.85 -10.74 -12.80
C GLU A 49 -5.15 -9.40 -12.09
N GLN A 50 -6.06 -8.62 -12.67
CA GLN A 50 -6.53 -7.36 -12.09
C GLN A 50 -7.31 -7.57 -10.80
N GLN A 51 -8.17 -8.60 -10.73
CA GLN A 51 -8.86 -8.99 -9.50
C GLN A 51 -7.84 -9.41 -8.42
N THR A 52 -6.85 -10.21 -8.78
CA THR A 52 -5.77 -10.62 -7.88
C THR A 52 -5.02 -9.40 -7.32
N THR A 53 -4.69 -8.45 -8.18
CA THR A 53 -4.06 -7.19 -7.80
C THR A 53 -4.93 -6.40 -6.83
N GLY A 54 -6.23 -6.27 -7.12
CA GLY A 54 -7.17 -5.56 -6.28
C GLY A 54 -7.34 -6.20 -4.90
N LEU A 55 -7.48 -7.52 -4.84
CA LEU A 55 -7.58 -8.25 -3.57
C LEU A 55 -6.33 -8.10 -2.71
N ARG A 56 -5.15 -8.21 -3.31
CA ARG A 56 -3.87 -7.97 -2.62
C ARG A 56 -3.81 -6.55 -2.08
N ALA A 57 -4.19 -5.56 -2.88
CA ALA A 57 -4.18 -4.16 -2.47
C ALA A 57 -5.08 -3.93 -1.26
N SER A 58 -6.29 -4.50 -1.29
CA SER A 58 -7.26 -4.40 -0.20
C SER A 58 -6.76 -5.06 1.07
N LEU A 59 -6.20 -6.26 0.99
CA LEU A 59 -5.67 -6.99 2.14
C LEU A 59 -4.43 -6.32 2.74
N LEU A 60 -3.52 -5.84 1.90
CA LEU A 60 -2.35 -5.09 2.36
C LEU A 60 -2.77 -3.80 3.07
N LEU A 61 -3.73 -3.05 2.54
CA LEU A 61 -4.25 -1.87 3.22
C LEU A 61 -4.92 -2.23 4.55
N TRP A 62 -5.75 -3.28 4.57
CA TRP A 62 -6.41 -3.78 5.77
C TRP A 62 -5.39 -4.04 6.88
N ILE A 63 -4.30 -4.72 6.58
CA ILE A 63 -3.27 -5.04 7.58
C ILE A 63 -2.46 -3.81 7.98
N HIS A 64 -1.98 -3.02 7.01
CA HIS A 64 -1.16 -1.83 7.31
C HIS A 64 -1.95 -0.71 8.01
N SER A 65 -3.27 -0.68 7.85
CA SER A 65 -4.17 0.22 8.60
C SER A 65 -4.57 -0.31 9.98
N LYS A 66 -4.06 -1.48 10.39
CA LYS A 66 -4.48 -2.18 11.62
C LYS A 66 -5.96 -2.52 11.63
N TYR A 67 -6.45 -3.02 10.51
CA TYR A 67 -7.81 -3.52 10.30
C TYR A 67 -8.86 -2.41 10.38
N GLN A 68 -8.54 -1.24 9.83
CA GLN A 68 -9.40 -0.05 9.89
C GLN A 68 -9.88 0.42 8.51
N ASP A 69 -9.05 0.23 7.47
CA ASP A 69 -9.30 0.79 6.15
C ASP A 69 -9.35 -0.28 5.06
N ILE A 70 -10.31 -0.15 4.14
CA ILE A 70 -10.38 -0.86 2.85
C ILE A 70 -10.44 0.17 1.72
N PRO A 71 -9.87 -0.12 0.53
CA PRO A 71 -9.93 0.80 -0.59
C PRO A 71 -11.37 1.02 -1.06
N ARG A 72 -11.71 2.28 -1.30
CA ARG A 72 -12.92 2.65 -2.03
C ARG A 72 -12.77 2.28 -3.50
N GLU A 73 -13.90 2.10 -4.19
CA GLU A 73 -13.93 1.70 -5.61
C GLU A 73 -12.97 2.52 -6.48
N PHE A 74 -13.04 3.86 -6.43
CA PHE A 74 -12.18 4.70 -7.27
C PHE A 74 -10.68 4.57 -6.93
N GLN A 75 -10.34 4.29 -5.66
CA GLN A 75 -8.96 4.11 -5.22
C GLN A 75 -8.41 2.81 -5.78
N LEU A 76 -9.23 1.76 -5.74
CA LEU A 76 -8.87 0.45 -6.24
C LEU A 76 -8.82 0.42 -7.77
N THR A 77 -9.76 1.07 -8.46
CA THR A 77 -9.73 1.27 -9.92
C THR A 77 -8.43 1.95 -10.36
N ALA A 78 -8.06 3.06 -9.72
CA ALA A 78 -6.82 3.77 -10.03
C ALA A 78 -5.57 2.90 -9.76
N THR A 79 -5.60 2.11 -8.67
CA THR A 79 -4.50 1.21 -8.31
C THR A 79 -4.35 0.09 -9.35
N ILE A 80 -5.43 -0.59 -9.71
CA ILE A 80 -5.42 -1.67 -10.70
C ILE A 80 -4.91 -1.15 -12.05
N ALA A 81 -5.39 0.01 -12.49
CA ALA A 81 -4.92 0.62 -13.73
C ALA A 81 -3.42 0.94 -13.69
N THR A 82 -2.94 1.57 -12.61
CA THR A 82 -1.51 1.88 -12.40
C THR A 82 -0.65 0.61 -12.44
N MET A 83 -1.06 -0.44 -11.72
CA MET A 83 -0.33 -1.72 -11.67
C MET A 83 -0.38 -2.50 -12.98
N SER A 84 -1.40 -2.23 -13.82
CA SER A 84 -1.50 -2.77 -15.19
C SER A 84 -0.67 -1.97 -16.20
N GLY A 85 0.17 -1.03 -15.76
CA GLY A 85 0.97 -0.17 -16.63
C GLY A 85 0.16 0.87 -17.40
N LYS A 86 -1.03 1.24 -16.92
CA LYS A 86 -1.89 2.26 -17.54
C LYS A 86 -1.83 3.56 -16.75
N ASP A 87 -1.80 4.68 -17.47
CA ASP A 87 -1.93 6.00 -16.86
C ASP A 87 -3.34 6.18 -16.27
N SER A 88 -3.40 6.73 -15.05
CA SER A 88 -4.64 6.93 -14.31
C SER A 88 -4.81 8.40 -13.94
N LEU A 89 -5.94 8.99 -14.32
CA LEU A 89 -6.30 10.35 -13.92
C LEU A 89 -7.45 10.27 -12.90
N VAL A 90 -7.14 10.56 -11.63
CA VAL A 90 -8.16 10.68 -10.59
C VAL A 90 -8.71 12.10 -10.63
N GLY A 91 -9.94 12.24 -11.14
CA GLY A 91 -10.57 13.52 -11.50
C GLY A 91 -10.84 14.48 -10.34
N VAL A 92 -11.10 15.74 -10.72
CA VAL A 92 -11.40 16.87 -9.82
C VAL A 92 -12.70 16.68 -9.03
N ASP A 93 -13.64 15.88 -9.57
CA ASP A 93 -14.91 15.55 -8.91
C ASP A 93 -14.74 14.72 -7.63
N VAL A 94 -13.56 14.11 -7.47
CA VAL A 94 -13.17 13.51 -6.19
C VAL A 94 -12.78 14.65 -5.25
N GLY A 95 -13.69 15.04 -4.37
CA GLY A 95 -13.50 16.14 -3.42
C GLY A 95 -12.24 16.03 -2.54
N THR A 96 -11.84 17.14 -1.93
CA THR A 96 -10.79 17.14 -0.89
C THR A 96 -11.24 16.30 0.30
N GLY A 97 -10.33 15.50 0.88
CA GLY A 97 -10.67 14.56 1.95
C GLY A 97 -11.30 13.24 1.49
N ALA A 98 -11.57 13.06 0.20
CA ALA A 98 -12.12 11.80 -0.33
C ALA A 98 -11.15 10.60 -0.27
N GLY A 99 -9.88 10.81 0.09
CA GLY A 99 -8.88 9.76 0.24
C GLY A 99 -7.99 9.53 -0.98
N LYS A 100 -7.76 10.55 -1.82
CA LYS A 100 -6.88 10.46 -3.00
C LYS A 100 -5.46 9.99 -2.68
N THR A 101 -4.98 10.24 -1.47
CA THR A 101 -3.66 9.78 -1.02
C THR A 101 -3.52 8.27 -1.11
N LEU A 102 -4.58 7.50 -0.85
CA LEU A 102 -4.52 6.04 -0.93
C LEU A 102 -4.25 5.54 -2.35
N CYS A 103 -4.63 6.30 -3.40
CA CYS A 103 -4.27 5.96 -4.78
C CYS A 103 -2.75 5.98 -5.01
N MET A 104 -1.98 6.70 -4.18
CA MET A 104 -0.50 6.71 -4.23
C MET A 104 0.12 5.67 -3.30
N VAL A 105 -0.51 5.42 -2.15
CA VAL A 105 -0.03 4.45 -1.15
C VAL A 105 -0.18 3.01 -1.65
N LEU A 106 -1.32 2.66 -2.24
CA LEU A 106 -1.64 1.28 -2.63
C LEU A 106 -0.64 0.68 -3.64
N PRO A 107 -0.23 1.38 -4.73
CA PRO A 107 0.82 0.88 -5.61
C PRO A 107 2.16 0.61 -4.89
N CYS A 108 2.52 1.46 -3.92
CA CYS A 108 3.75 1.29 -3.15
C CYS A 108 3.71 0.04 -2.25
N LEU A 109 2.54 -0.31 -1.72
CA LEU A 109 2.36 -1.55 -0.94
C LEU A 109 2.44 -2.80 -1.81
N LEU A 110 1.94 -2.72 -3.05
CA LEU A 110 1.95 -3.83 -4.00
C LEU A 110 3.33 -4.09 -4.63
N ALA A 111 4.16 -3.06 -4.74
CA ALA A 111 5.47 -3.13 -5.37
C ALA A 111 6.57 -2.60 -4.41
N PRO A 112 6.87 -3.30 -3.31
CA PRO A 112 7.80 -2.82 -2.27
C PRO A 112 9.23 -2.65 -2.78
N ASP A 113 9.59 -3.36 -3.85
CA ASP A 113 10.92 -3.30 -4.47
C ASP A 113 11.05 -2.20 -5.54
N THR A 114 10.05 -1.31 -5.65
CA THR A 114 10.03 -0.21 -6.61
C THR A 114 10.10 1.15 -5.92
N MET A 115 10.41 2.19 -6.70
CA MET A 115 10.44 3.58 -6.23
C MET A 115 9.32 4.38 -6.89
N ALA A 116 8.48 5.01 -6.06
CA ALA A 116 7.50 5.99 -6.51
C ALA A 116 8.03 7.41 -6.33
N ILE A 117 7.87 8.25 -7.36
CA ILE A 117 8.20 9.68 -7.31
C ILE A 117 6.90 10.47 -7.33
N VAL A 118 6.67 11.27 -6.29
CA VAL A 118 5.46 12.08 -6.14
C VAL A 118 5.82 13.56 -6.24
N PHE A 119 5.26 14.24 -7.23
CA PHE A 119 5.45 15.68 -7.42
C PHE A 119 4.36 16.46 -6.67
N LEU A 120 4.77 17.34 -5.75
CA LEU A 120 3.86 18.17 -4.97
C LEU A 120 4.32 19.63 -5.00
N PRO A 121 3.41 20.59 -5.26
CA PRO A 121 3.78 21.98 -5.43
C PRO A 121 4.16 22.68 -4.12
N LEU A 122 3.73 22.17 -2.97
CA LEU A 122 3.92 22.81 -1.66
C LEU A 122 4.75 21.94 -0.72
N LYS A 123 5.78 22.54 -0.09
CA LYS A 123 6.66 21.87 0.90
C LYS A 123 5.88 21.27 2.07
N TRP A 124 4.87 21.98 2.57
CA TRP A 124 4.04 21.47 3.66
C TRP A 124 3.27 20.20 3.25
N LEU A 125 2.74 20.15 2.02
CA LEU A 125 2.10 18.94 1.50
C LEU A 125 3.10 17.78 1.39
N GLN A 126 4.33 18.04 0.96
CA GLN A 126 5.38 17.02 0.93
C GLN A 126 5.64 16.42 2.33
N ALA A 127 5.77 17.27 3.35
CA ALA A 127 5.98 16.82 4.72
C ALA A 127 4.81 15.98 5.25
N VAL A 128 3.57 16.39 4.97
CA VAL A 128 2.37 15.61 5.34
C VAL A 128 2.35 14.26 4.64
N GLN A 129 2.71 14.18 3.36
CA GLN A 129 2.76 12.92 2.63
C GLN A 129 3.82 11.97 3.21
N VAL A 130 5.01 12.44 3.56
CA VAL A 130 6.04 11.60 4.23
C VAL A 130 5.50 10.98 5.52
N LEU A 131 4.77 11.76 6.33
CA LEU A 131 4.13 11.26 7.54
C LEU A 131 3.04 10.23 7.22
N THR A 132 2.22 10.47 6.19
CA THR A 132 1.19 9.52 5.76
C THR A 132 1.79 8.20 5.31
N PHE A 133 2.82 8.21 4.46
CA PHE A 133 3.50 7.01 3.99
C PHE A 133 4.14 6.23 5.15
N SER A 134 4.72 6.93 6.13
CA SER A 134 5.29 6.32 7.33
C SER A 134 4.25 5.56 8.16
N ARG A 135 2.98 6.00 8.20
CA ARG A 135 1.89 5.28 8.89
C ARG A 135 1.62 3.91 8.28
N TYR A 136 1.80 3.79 6.97
CA TYR A 136 1.71 2.52 6.24
C TYR A 136 3.06 1.80 6.13
N GLN A 137 4.04 2.19 6.96
CA GLN A 137 5.39 1.59 7.00
C GLN A 137 6.17 1.70 5.68
N ILE A 138 5.80 2.64 4.81
CA ILE A 138 6.52 2.93 3.57
C ILE A 138 7.60 3.98 3.86
N LYS A 139 8.85 3.67 3.50
CA LYS A 139 9.97 4.62 3.59
C LYS A 139 9.80 5.71 2.54
N ALA A 140 9.73 6.98 2.96
CA ALA A 140 9.57 8.12 2.07
C ALA A 140 10.44 9.30 2.52
N VAL A 141 10.90 10.10 1.56
CA VAL A 141 11.69 11.31 1.80
C VAL A 141 11.18 12.45 0.93
N ALA A 142 11.12 13.66 1.49
CA ALA A 142 10.79 14.88 0.74
C ALA A 142 12.08 15.58 0.29
N ILE A 143 12.20 15.84 -1.01
CA ILE A 143 13.33 16.55 -1.60
C ILE A 143 12.83 17.90 -2.11
N ASN A 144 13.40 19.00 -1.62
CA ASN A 144 13.07 20.36 -2.02
C ASN A 144 14.28 21.30 -1.90
N LYS A 145 14.09 22.60 -2.16
CA LYS A 145 15.15 23.62 -2.13
C LYS A 145 15.92 23.68 -0.81
N ASP A 146 15.30 23.33 0.31
CA ASP A 146 15.90 23.41 1.65
C ASP A 146 16.59 22.09 2.05
N THR A 147 16.48 21.03 1.22
CA THR A 147 17.18 19.77 1.45
C THR A 147 18.68 20.00 1.31
N LEU A 148 19.42 19.84 2.40
CA LEU A 148 20.88 19.94 2.40
C LEU A 148 21.47 18.93 1.41
N ASN A 149 22.55 19.33 0.73
CA ASN A 149 23.33 18.42 -0.10
C ASN A 149 24.22 17.54 0.79
N ASP A 150 23.58 16.69 1.60
CA ASP A 150 24.24 15.73 2.49
C ASP A 150 24.32 14.36 1.80
N PRO A 151 25.54 13.86 1.49
CA PRO A 151 25.74 12.52 0.94
C PRO A 151 25.20 11.39 1.82
N ASN A 152 24.94 11.65 3.10
CA ASN A 152 24.44 10.68 4.06
C ASN A 152 22.90 10.68 4.20
N LEU A 153 22.18 11.56 3.48
CA LEU A 153 20.71 11.64 3.53
C LEU A 153 20.03 10.27 3.29
N TRP A 154 20.67 9.41 2.49
CA TRP A 154 20.17 8.10 2.07
C TRP A 154 20.53 6.97 3.05
N LYS A 155 21.48 7.19 3.97
CA LYS A 155 22.05 6.13 4.83
C LYS A 155 21.14 5.73 6.00
N CYS A 156 20.15 6.57 6.35
CA CYS A 156 19.16 6.25 7.37
C CYS A 156 18.16 5.13 6.98
N HIS A 157 18.31 4.54 5.79
CA HIS A 157 17.41 3.55 5.24
C HIS A 157 18.09 2.22 4.84
N GLU A 158 19.28 1.93 5.36
CA GLU A 158 19.92 0.63 5.13
C GLU A 158 18.96 -0.53 5.50
N PRO A 159 18.85 -1.57 4.66
CA PRO A 159 18.12 -2.77 5.01
C PRO A 159 18.76 -3.34 6.28
N ARG A 160 17.93 -3.74 7.27
CA ARG A 160 18.42 -4.54 8.39
C ARG A 160 19.09 -5.76 7.77
N ASN A 161 20.41 -5.85 7.90
CA ASN A 161 21.18 -7.02 7.50
C ASN A 161 20.63 -8.23 8.26
N LEU A 162 19.82 -9.04 7.59
CA LEU A 162 19.53 -10.40 8.00
C LEU A 162 20.82 -11.21 7.81
N GLY A 163 21.53 -11.42 8.91
CA GLY A 163 22.43 -12.54 9.14
C GLY A 163 23.49 -12.82 8.07
N ARG A 164 24.64 -12.16 8.21
CA ARG A 164 26.02 -12.69 8.04
C ARG A 164 26.84 -11.67 8.84
N ASP A 165 27.33 -12.03 10.02
CA ASP A 165 28.60 -12.72 10.12
C ASP A 165 28.61 -13.80 11.22
N SER A 166 28.54 -15.04 10.77
CA SER A 166 29.30 -16.14 11.35
C SER A 166 30.78 -15.88 11.09
N GLY A 167 31.58 -15.92 12.13
CA GLY A 167 32.91 -15.33 12.19
C GLY A 167 34.00 -15.90 11.28
N ILE A 168 35.05 -15.10 11.19
CA ILE A 168 36.48 -15.47 11.29
C ILE A 168 37.14 -14.36 12.10
#